data_AF-A0A2K3K4R5-F1
#
_entry.id   AF-A0A2K3K4R5-F1
#
_cell.length_a   1.000
_cell.length_b   1.000
_cell.length_c   1.000
_cell.angle_alpha   90.00
_cell.angle_beta   90.00
_cell.angle_gamma   90.00
#
_symmetry.space_group_name_H-M   'P 1'
#
loop_
_entity.id
_entity.type
_entity.pdbx_description
1 polymer ?
#
loop_
_entity_poly.entity_id
_entity_poly.type
_entity_poly.pdbx_seq_one_letter_code
_entity_poly.pdbx_strand_id
1 'polypeptide(L)'
;MSEEDSPPYLEVNCKTSGQILRFAPGTEAGFAVTLINRKLKGKVPLATHIEAVKDGKEEDDEETIAFGPNAILSNFGQNWKLQTVLSS
;
A
#
# COMPACT_ATOMS: atom_id res chain seq x y z
N MET A 1 23.36 -14.59 -5.14
CA MET A 1 22.03 -14.07 -4.74
C MET A 1 21.19 -14.14 -6.00
N SER A 2 20.32 -15.13 -6.10
CA SER A 2 19.57 -15.43 -7.32
C SER A 2 18.35 -14.50 -7.43
N GLU A 3 18.13 -13.90 -8.60
CA GLU A 3 17.04 -12.96 -8.94
C GLU A 3 15.63 -13.57 -8.97
N GLU A 4 15.36 -14.70 -8.29
CA GLU A 4 14.22 -15.57 -8.60
C GLU A 4 13.04 -15.64 -7.61
N ASP A 5 12.89 -14.73 -6.64
CA ASP A 5 11.70 -14.79 -5.76
C ASP A 5 11.12 -13.41 -5.39
N SER A 6 11.25 -12.43 -6.29
CA SER A 6 10.48 -11.20 -6.14
C SER A 6 9.02 -11.48 -6.55
N PRO A 7 8.02 -11.17 -5.71
CA PRO A 7 6.65 -11.49 -6.02
C PRO A 7 6.22 -10.82 -7.33
N PRO A 8 5.44 -11.51 -8.19
CA PRO A 8 5.05 -10.99 -9.50
C PRO A 8 4.17 -9.75 -9.42
N TYR A 9 3.67 -9.42 -8.22
CA TYR A 9 2.86 -8.25 -7.93
C TYR A 9 2.99 -7.86 -6.45
N LEU A 10 2.63 -6.62 -6.16
CA LEU A 10 2.51 -6.06 -4.82
C LEU A 10 1.04 -5.89 -4.47
N GLU A 11 0.65 -6.30 -3.27
CA GLU A 11 -0.71 -6.16 -2.77
C GLU A 11 -0.82 -4.94 -1.84
N VAL A 12 -1.82 -4.09 -2.09
CA VAL A 12 -2.15 -2.93 -1.27
C VAL A 12 -3.58 -3.09 -0.76
N ASN A 13 -3.75 -3.10 0.57
CA ASN A 13 -5.06 -3.11 1.21
C ASN A 13 -5.65 -1.69 1.25
N CYS A 14 -6.81 -1.51 0.61
CA CYS A 14 -7.57 -0.28 0.68
C CYS A 14 -8.46 -0.25 1.93
N LYS A 15 -8.04 0.50 2.96
CA LYS A 15 -8.78 0.63 4.23
C LYS A 15 -10.22 1.10 4.06
N THR A 16 -10.52 2.00 3.11
CA THR A 16 -11.89 2.49 2.86
C THR A 16 -12.84 1.40 2.38
N SER A 17 -12.34 0.46 1.55
CA SER A 17 -13.20 -0.53 0.88
C SER A 17 -13.01 -1.96 1.39
N GLY A 18 -11.95 -2.22 2.14
CA GLY A 18 -11.48 -3.56 2.52
C GLY A 18 -10.94 -4.38 1.34
N GLN A 19 -10.86 -3.82 0.14
CA GLN A 19 -10.38 -4.54 -1.05
C GLN A 19 -8.86 -4.53 -1.14
N ILE A 20 -8.31 -5.65 -1.62
CA ILE A 20 -6.90 -5.77 -1.97
C ILE A 20 -6.73 -5.45 -3.46
N LEU A 21 -5.82 -4.54 -3.78
CA LEU A 21 -5.45 -4.22 -5.15
C LEU A 21 -4.02 -4.68 -5.42
N ARG A 22 -3.80 -5.22 -6.62
CA ARG A 22 -2.49 -5.71 -7.08
C ARG A 22 -1.85 -4.72 -8.04
N PHE A 23 -0.57 -4.47 -7.85
CA PHE A 23 0.24 -3.58 -8.67
C PHE A 23 1.49 -4.30 -9.18
N ALA A 24 1.95 -3.93 -10.37
CA ALA A 24 3.21 -4.46 -10.89
C ALA A 24 4.41 -3.89 -10.11
N PRO A 25 5.51 -4.65 -9.98
CA PRO A 25 6.78 -4.10 -9.50
C PRO A 25 7.18 -2.84 -10.29
N GLY A 26 7.74 -1.83 -9.61
CA GLY A 26 8.09 -0.56 -10.25
C GLY A 26 6.95 0.48 -10.30
N THR A 27 5.79 0.19 -9.71
CA THR A 27 4.69 1.17 -9.64
C THR A 27 5.00 2.27 -8.62
N GLU A 28 4.81 3.54 -8.99
CA GLU A 28 4.85 4.67 -8.07
C GLU A 28 3.63 4.69 -7.13
N ALA A 29 3.85 4.98 -5.84
CA ALA A 29 2.81 5.00 -4.83
C ALA A 29 1.71 6.03 -5.14
N GLY A 30 2.05 7.19 -5.69
CA GLY A 30 1.08 8.23 -6.08
C GLY A 30 0.15 7.78 -7.21
N PHE A 31 0.66 7.01 -8.17
CA PHE A 31 -0.18 6.37 -9.19
C PHE A 31 -1.14 5.36 -8.55
N ALA A 32 -0.64 4.51 -7.64
CA ALA A 32 -1.45 3.52 -6.95
C ALA A 32 -2.59 4.15 -6.13
N VAL A 33 -2.30 5.19 -5.34
CA VAL A 33 -3.29 5.97 -4.59
C VAL A 33 -4.35 6.56 -5.52
N THR A 34 -3.92 7.17 -6.63
CA THR A 34 -4.84 7.75 -7.63
C THR A 34 -5.79 6.69 -8.20
N LEU A 35 -5.27 5.50 -8.54
CA LEU A 35 -6.08 4.41 -9.08
C LEU A 35 -7.06 3.85 -8.03
N ILE A 36 -6.60 3.68 -6.78
CA ILE A 36 -7.43 3.24 -5.66
C ILE A 36 -8.60 4.21 -5.46
N ASN A 37 -8.30 5.51 -5.31
CA ASN A 37 -9.32 6.54 -5.09
C ASN A 37 -10.32 6.62 -6.26
N ARG A 38 -9.88 6.46 -7.52
CA ARG A 38 -10.79 6.37 -8.66
C ARG A 38 -11.73 5.17 -8.56
N LYS A 39 -11.25 4.01 -8.09
CA LYS A 39 -12.06 2.80 -7.92
C LYS A 39 -13.06 2.87 -6.76
N LEU A 40 -12.88 3.80 -5.82
CA LEU A 40 -13.82 4.02 -4.72
C LEU A 40 -15.18 4.59 -5.17
N LYS A 41 -15.31 5.09 -6.42
CA LYS A 41 -16.58 5.60 -6.99
C LYS A 41 -17.33 6.57 -6.05
N GLY A 42 -16.59 7.46 -5.39
CA GLY A 42 -17.15 8.46 -4.45
C GLY A 42 -17.28 8.00 -3.00
N LYS A 43 -16.87 6.78 -2.64
CA LYS A 43 -16.73 6.38 -1.24
C LYS A 43 -15.63 7.19 -0.54
N VAL A 44 -15.91 7.61 0.68
CA VAL A 44 -15.02 8.37 1.56
C VAL A 44 -14.75 7.57 2.86
N PRO A 45 -13.63 7.81 3.57
CA PRO A 45 -12.55 8.76 3.25
C PRO A 45 -11.67 8.29 2.08
N LEU A 46 -10.98 9.23 1.42
CA LEU A 46 -10.01 8.92 0.37
C LEU A 46 -8.66 8.55 0.98
N ALA A 47 -7.89 7.74 0.27
CA ALA A 47 -6.51 7.46 0.64
C ALA A 47 -5.63 8.70 0.41
N THR A 48 -4.79 9.05 1.38
CA THR A 48 -3.79 10.12 1.27
C THR A 48 -2.47 9.59 0.76
N HIS A 49 -2.02 8.45 1.27
CA HIS A 49 -0.80 7.77 0.87
C HIS A 49 -0.89 6.27 1.16
N ILE A 50 0.14 5.53 0.77
CA ILE A 50 0.34 4.12 1.12
C ILE A 50 1.46 4.06 2.15
N GLU A 51 1.32 3.15 3.09
CA GLU A 51 2.35 2.80 4.06
C GLU A 51 2.58 1.28 4.07
N ALA A 52 3.75 0.85 4.49
CA ALA A 52 3.97 -0.52 4.92
C ALA A 52 3.81 -0.60 6.44
N VAL A 53 3.03 -1.58 6.90
CA VAL A 53 2.84 -1.89 8.31
C VAL A 53 3.22 -3.34 8.58
N LYS A 54 3.68 -3.60 9.80
CA LYS A 54 3.99 -4.96 10.24
C LYS A 54 2.71 -5.63 10.77
N ASP A 55 2.47 -6.88 10.39
CA ASP A 55 1.31 -7.64 10.84
C ASP A 55 1.24 -7.69 12.36
N GLY A 56 0.05 -7.43 12.91
CA GLY A 56 -0.22 -7.42 14.35
C GLY A 56 0.15 -6.13 15.09
N LYS A 57 0.61 -5.08 14.39
CA LYS A 57 1.01 -3.79 14.96
C LYS A 57 0.22 -2.62 14.37
N GLU A 58 -1.06 -2.84 14.09
CA GLU A 58 -1.94 -1.86 13.44
C GLU A 58 -2.46 -0.76 14.39
N GLU A 59 -2.26 -0.91 15.71
CA GLU A 59 -2.94 -0.11 16.74
C GLU A 59 -1.99 0.54 17.77
N ASP A 60 -0.71 0.19 17.82
CA ASP A 60 0.29 0.81 18.70
C ASP A 60 1.27 1.66 17.88
N ASP A 61 1.85 2.72 18.48
CA ASP A 61 2.74 3.75 17.89
C ASP A 61 4.05 3.21 17.24
N GLU A 62 3.99 2.16 16.44
CA GLU A 62 5.13 1.59 15.74
C GLU A 62 5.41 2.27 14.41
N GLU A 63 6.69 2.32 14.05
CA GLU A 63 7.20 2.94 12.83
C GLU A 63 6.64 2.25 11.58
N THR A 64 5.60 2.85 10.98
CA THR A 64 5.16 2.53 9.63
C THR A 64 6.14 3.13 8.62
N ILE A 65 6.22 2.54 7.43
CA ILE A 65 7.04 3.08 6.35
C ILE A 65 6.14 3.76 5.35
N ALA A 66 6.07 5.10 5.41
CA ALA A 66 5.27 5.89 4.48
C ALA A 66 5.95 6.02 3.10
N PHE A 67 5.17 5.87 2.04
CA PHE A 67 5.62 6.08 0.67
C PHE A 67 5.23 7.48 0.19
N GLY A 68 6.24 8.28 -0.19
CA GLY A 68 6.01 9.52 -0.92
C GLY A 68 5.39 9.26 -2.31
N PRO A 69 4.78 10.27 -2.96
CA PRO A 69 4.03 10.07 -4.20
C PRO A 69 4.87 9.50 -5.35
N ASN A 70 6.16 9.79 -5.41
CA ASN A 70 7.09 9.28 -6.43
C ASN A 70 7.91 8.07 -5.95
N ALA A 71 7.66 7.56 -4.75
CA ALA A 71 8.35 6.38 -4.25
C ALA A 71 7.82 5.12 -4.96
N ILE A 72 8.72 4.20 -5.29
CA ILE A 72 8.36 2.91 -5.87
C ILE A 72 7.85 1.99 -4.77
N LEU A 73 6.65 1.42 -4.97
CA LEU A 73 6.11 0.42 -4.06
C LEU A 73 7.08 -0.76 -3.94
N SER A 74 7.32 -1.18 -2.72
CA SER A 74 8.31 -2.22 -2.40
C SER A 74 7.73 -3.18 -1.37
N ASN A 75 8.08 -4.46 -1.49
CA ASN A 75 7.76 -5.45 -0.46
C ASN A 75 8.90 -5.47 0.57
N PHE A 76 8.56 -5.37 1.87
CA PHE A 76 9.52 -5.43 2.98
C PHE A 76 9.70 -6.84 3.56
N GLY A 77 9.16 -7.85 2.88
CA GLY A 77 9.30 -9.25 3.24
C GLY A 77 8.23 -9.71 4.22
N GLN A 78 8.51 -10.83 4.90
CA GLN A 78 7.52 -11.52 5.69
C GLN A 78 6.98 -10.67 6.85
N ASN A 79 5.66 -10.71 7.03
CA ASN A 79 4.91 -9.95 8.02
C ASN A 79 4.82 -8.44 7.76
N TRP A 80 5.13 -7.97 6.54
CA TRP A 80 4.82 -6.61 6.13
C TRP A 80 3.69 -6.61 5.12
N LYS A 81 2.75 -5.68 5.28
CA LYS A 81 1.67 -5.44 4.33
C LYS A 81 1.62 -3.98 3.93
N LEU A 82 1.28 -3.73 2.67
CA LEU A 82 1.01 -2.37 2.21
C LEU A 82 -0.47 -2.05 2.43
N GLN A 83 -0.75 -0.86 2.94
CA GLN A 83 -2.12 -0.39 3.13
C GLN A 83 -2.24 1.11 2.86
N THR A 84 -3.47 1.55 2.56
CA THR A 84 -3.76 2.98 2.42
C THR A 84 -3.94 3.64 3.78
N VAL A 85 -3.36 4.81 3.96
CA VAL A 85 -3.71 5.75 5.03
C VAL A 85 -4.84 6.65 4.56
N LEU A 86 -5.83 6.88 5.42
CA LEU A 86 -7.03 7.63 5.09
C LEU A 86 -6.87 9.11 5.46
N SER A 87 -7.53 10.00 4.73
CA SER A 87 -7.70 11.38 5.17
C SER A 87 -8.66 11.38 6.37
N SER A 88 -8.20 11.92 7.50
CA SER A 88 -9.03 12.22 8.68
C SER A 88 -10.23 13.10 8.33
#